data_AF-A0A2N7Q543-F1
#
_entry.id   AF-A0A2N7Q543-F1
#
_cell.length_a   1.000
_cell.length_b   1.000
_cell.length_c   1.000
_cell.angle_alpha   90.00
_cell.angle_beta   90.00
_cell.angle_gamma   90.00
#
_symmetry.space_group_name_H-M   'P 1'
#
loop_
_entity.id
_entity.type
_entity.pdbx_description
1 polymer ?
#
loop_
_entity_poly.entity_id
_entity_poly.type
_entity_poly.pdbx_seq_one_letter_code
_entity_poly.pdbx_strand_id
1 'polypeptide(L)'
;MTLKNPNVSSSIKYRPDVDGLRAIAVLAVILYHANLMLFSGGYIGVDIFFVISGYLITSITVNELNKDKFTFINFYIRRVKRLFPALFTLIV
;
A
#
# COMPACT_ATOMS: atom_id res chain seq x y z
N MET A 1 -22.43 1.42 -37.04
CA MET A 1 -21.11 2.05 -37.16
C MET A 1 -21.00 3.15 -36.12
N THR A 2 -20.57 2.80 -34.90
CA THR A 2 -20.02 3.70 -33.88
C THR A 2 -19.01 2.89 -33.07
N LEU A 3 -17.81 3.42 -32.95
CA LEU A 3 -16.57 2.70 -32.68
C LEU A 3 -16.48 2.25 -31.20
N LYS A 4 -16.36 0.94 -30.97
CA LYS A 4 -15.90 0.39 -29.69
C LYS A 4 -14.43 0.79 -29.53
N ASN A 5 -14.18 1.81 -28.72
CA ASN A 5 -12.84 2.31 -28.45
C ASN A 5 -12.05 1.27 -27.62
N PRO A 6 -11.01 0.60 -28.18
CA PRO A 6 -10.43 -0.59 -27.56
C PRO A 6 -9.34 -0.32 -26.52
N ASN A 7 -9.08 0.94 -26.14
CA ASN A 7 -7.90 1.29 -25.36
C ASN A 7 -8.18 2.19 -24.15
N VAL A 8 -8.97 1.70 -23.18
CA VAL A 8 -8.95 2.31 -21.83
C VAL A 8 -8.07 1.45 -20.92
N SER A 9 -6.77 1.47 -21.18
CA SER A 9 -5.74 1.01 -20.25
C SER A 9 -5.48 2.11 -19.22
N SER A 10 -6.42 2.31 -18.30
CA SER A 10 -6.16 3.11 -17.11
C SER A 10 -5.22 2.33 -16.18
N SER A 11 -3.93 2.44 -16.47
CA SER A 11 -2.87 2.06 -15.56
C SER A 11 -3.07 2.83 -14.26
N ILE A 12 -3.07 2.15 -13.12
CA ILE A 12 -2.96 2.83 -11.85
C ILE A 12 -1.60 3.52 -11.87
N LYS A 13 -1.61 4.86 -12.00
CA LYS A 13 -0.37 5.64 -12.03
C LYS A 13 0.35 5.39 -10.72
N TYR A 14 1.54 4.80 -10.80
CA TYR A 14 2.39 4.60 -9.64
C TYR A 14 2.65 5.95 -8.98
N ARG A 15 2.41 6.04 -7.67
CA ARG A 15 2.49 7.27 -6.88
C ARG A 15 3.64 7.16 -5.89
N PRO A 16 4.88 7.46 -6.34
CA PRO A 16 6.08 7.33 -5.50
C PRO A 16 6.05 8.26 -4.28
N ASP A 17 5.32 9.37 -4.38
CA ASP A 17 5.04 10.30 -3.27
C ASP A 17 4.36 9.60 -2.09
N VAL A 18 3.38 8.75 -2.35
CA VAL A 18 2.63 8.01 -1.31
C VAL A 18 3.49 6.93 -0.67
N ASP A 19 4.31 6.24 -1.46
CA ASP A 19 5.25 5.25 -0.94
C ASP A 19 6.39 5.89 -0.14
N GLY A 20 6.86 7.09 -0.55
CA GLY A 20 7.81 7.88 0.23
C GLY A 20 7.26 8.27 1.60
N LEU A 21 6.00 8.71 1.68
CA LEU A 21 5.36 8.99 2.96
C LEU A 21 5.25 7.75 3.86
N ARG A 22 5.00 6.56 3.28
CA ARG A 22 5.04 5.29 4.03
C ARG A 22 6.45 4.98 4.54
N ALA A 23 7.48 5.23 3.74
CA ALA A 23 8.86 5.02 4.15
C ALA A 23 9.25 5.94 5.33
N ILE A 24 8.85 7.21 5.30
CA ILE A 24 9.05 8.15 6.41
C ILE A 24 8.36 7.64 7.68
N ALA A 25 7.11 7.16 7.55
CA ALA A 25 6.36 6.61 8.66
C ALA A 25 7.07 5.39 9.30
N VAL A 26 7.56 4.45 8.49
CA VAL A 26 8.34 3.30 8.96
C VAL A 26 9.65 3.73 9.62
N LEU A 27 10.34 4.72 9.05
CA LEU A 27 11.58 5.25 9.61
C LEU A 27 11.36 5.82 11.01
N ALA A 28 10.27 6.58 11.22
CA ALA A 28 9.89 7.07 12.54
C ALA A 28 9.65 5.92 13.55
N VAL A 29 9.02 4.81 13.11
CA VAL A 29 8.82 3.61 13.95
C VAL A 29 10.14 2.95 14.32
N ILE A 30 11.07 2.82 13.37
CA ILE A 30 12.39 2.23 13.62
C ILE A 30 13.21 3.09 14.58
N LEU A 31 13.24 4.42 14.39
CA LEU A 31 13.98 5.33 15.27
C LEU A 31 13.45 5.29 16.71
N TYR A 32 12.14 5.13 16.89
CA TYR A 32 11.55 4.94 18.20
C TYR A 32 11.98 3.64 18.87
N HIS A 33 11.95 2.53 18.13
CA HIS A 33 12.44 1.25 18.66
C HIS A 33 13.95 1.23 18.92
N ALA A 34 14.72 2.08 18.23
CA ALA A 34 16.16 2.25 18.45
C ALA A 34 16.50 3.02 19.75
N ASN A 35 15.51 3.36 20.59
CA ASN A 35 15.68 4.11 21.84
C ASN A 35 16.44 5.44 21.67
N LEU A 36 16.34 6.07 20.49
CA LEU A 36 16.80 7.44 20.32
C LEU A 36 15.88 8.35 21.13
N MET A 37 16.44 8.91 22.21
CA MET A 37 15.78 9.70 23.27
C MET A 37 14.92 10.88 22.76
N LEU A 38 15.00 11.21 21.47
CA LEU A 38 14.27 12.28 20.77
C LEU A 38 12.90 11.85 20.19
N PHE A 39 12.55 10.56 20.18
CA PHE A 39 11.36 10.07 19.45
C PHE A 39 10.32 9.38 20.34
N SER A 40 9.86 9.98 21.44
CA SER A 40 8.80 9.40 22.29
C SER A 40 7.43 9.18 21.59
N GLY A 41 7.26 9.68 20.35
CA GLY A 41 6.03 9.62 19.56
C GLY A 41 6.03 8.65 18.36
N GLY A 42 7.00 7.72 18.26
CA GLY A 42 7.11 6.87 17.06
C GLY A 42 5.93 5.92 16.78
N TYR A 43 5.06 5.70 17.76
CA TYR A 43 3.80 4.95 17.57
C TYR A 43 2.87 5.63 16.54
N ILE A 44 2.92 6.96 16.41
CA ILE A 44 2.16 7.72 15.39
C ILE A 44 2.57 7.30 13.98
N GLY A 45 3.84 6.90 13.78
CA GLY A 45 4.31 6.38 12.51
C GLY A 45 3.58 5.10 12.08
N VAL A 46 3.18 4.26 13.04
CA VAL A 46 2.39 3.06 12.78
C VAL A 46 1.01 3.44 12.25
N ASP A 47 0.33 4.38 12.91
CA ASP A 47 -0.99 4.85 12.50
C ASP A 47 -0.97 5.48 11.10
N ILE A 48 0.00 6.36 10.84
CA ILE A 48 0.19 6.99 9.53
C ILE A 48 0.43 5.93 8.45
N PHE A 49 1.31 4.96 8.71
CA PHE A 49 1.60 3.89 7.76
C PHE A 49 0.35 3.06 7.42
N PHE A 50 -0.48 2.73 8.41
CA PHE A 50 -1.71 1.98 8.20
C PHE A 50 -2.77 2.80 7.46
N VAL A 51 -2.96 4.07 7.80
CA VAL A 51 -3.90 4.97 7.10
C VAL A 51 -3.53 5.11 5.63
N ILE A 52 -2.25 5.39 5.31
CA ILE A 52 -1.79 5.52 3.93
C ILE A 52 -1.93 4.20 3.17
N SER A 53 -1.59 3.09 3.82
CA SER A 53 -1.77 1.76 3.23
C SER A 53 -3.24 1.48 2.94
N GLY A 54 -4.16 1.81 3.85
CA GLY A 54 -5.60 1.70 3.67
C GLY A 54 -6.12 2.53 2.50
N TYR A 55 -5.70 3.80 2.41
CA TYR A 55 -6.04 4.67 1.28
C TYR A 55 -5.62 4.06 -0.08
N LEU A 56 -4.38 3.58 -0.19
CA LEU A 56 -3.89 2.96 -1.42
C LEU A 56 -4.68 1.69 -1.77
N ILE A 57 -5.00 0.88 -0.76
CA ILE A 57 -5.79 -0.35 -0.94
C ILE A 57 -7.17 -0.04 -1.49
N THR A 58 -7.87 0.88 -0.84
CA THR A 58 -9.22 1.28 -1.24
C THR A 58 -9.21 1.93 -2.62
N SER A 59 -8.24 2.79 -2.91
CA SER A 59 -8.11 3.43 -4.23
C SER A 59 -7.93 2.40 -5.35
N ILE A 60 -7.07 1.39 -5.14
CA ILE A 60 -6.88 0.30 -6.10
C ILE A 60 -8.18 -0.50 -6.27
N THR A 61 -8.80 -0.90 -5.16
CA THR A 61 -10.04 -1.69 -5.17
C THR A 61 -11.18 -0.96 -5.88
N VAL A 62 -11.43 0.31 -5.56
CA VAL A 62 -12.46 1.15 -6.19
C VAL A 62 -12.20 1.29 -7.68
N ASN A 63 -10.94 1.52 -8.07
CA ASN A 63 -10.57 1.62 -9.48
C ASN A 63 -10.74 0.29 -10.24
N GLU A 64 -10.56 -0.87 -9.59
CA GLU A 64 -10.87 -2.17 -10.20
C GLU A 64 -12.37 -2.46 -10.26
N LEU A 65 -13.11 -2.03 -9.25
CA LEU A 65 -14.56 -2.16 -9.18
C LEU A 65 -15.22 -1.35 -10.30
N ASN A 66 -14.78 -0.11 -10.51
CA ASN A 66 -15.24 0.75 -11.62
C ASN A 66 -14.91 0.19 -13.02
N LYS A 67 -14.05 -0.83 -13.11
CA LYS A 67 -13.67 -1.49 -14.38
C LYS A 67 -14.24 -2.89 -14.51
N ASP A 68 -15.09 -3.33 -13.58
CA ASP A 68 -15.63 -4.69 -13.50
C ASP A 68 -14.54 -5.78 -13.51
N LYS A 69 -13.34 -5.45 -13.01
CA LYS A 69 -12.18 -6.36 -12.95
C LYS A 69 -11.86 -6.82 -11.53
N PHE A 70 -12.66 -6.41 -10.57
CA PHE A 70 -12.45 -6.75 -9.18
C PHE A 70 -12.73 -8.24 -8.94
N THR A 71 -11.84 -8.90 -8.20
CA THR A 71 -12.04 -10.27 -7.72
C THR A 71 -11.37 -10.41 -6.37
N PHE A 72 -12.03 -11.06 -5.40
CA PHE A 72 -11.46 -11.32 -4.08
C PHE A 72 -10.12 -12.06 -4.16
N ILE A 73 -10.02 -13.05 -5.06
CA ILE A 73 -8.80 -13.82 -5.29
C ILE A 73 -7.63 -12.90 -5.68
N ASN A 74 -7.83 -12.02 -6.67
CA ASN A 74 -6.80 -11.07 -7.11
C ASN A 74 -6.41 -10.07 -6.02
N PHE A 75 -7.38 -9.64 -5.21
CA PHE A 75 -7.12 -8.79 -4.04
C PHE A 75 -6.18 -9.47 -3.05
N TYR A 76 -6.49 -10.71 -2.64
CA TYR A 76 -5.66 -11.45 -1.68
C TYR A 76 -4.30 -11.85 -2.27
N ILE A 77 -4.22 -12.25 -3.54
CA ILE A 77 -2.94 -12.57 -4.20
C ILE A 77 -1.98 -11.36 -4.14
N ARG A 78 -2.46 -10.14 -4.42
CA ARG A 78 -1.64 -8.93 -4.32
C ARG A 78 -1.21 -8.63 -2.88
N ARG A 79 -2.07 -8.88 -1.90
CA ARG A 79 -1.73 -8.74 -0.47
C ARG A 79 -0.63 -9.72 -0.08
N VAL A 80 -0.79 -11.00 -0.43
CA VAL A 80 0.15 -12.09 -0.11
C VAL A 80 1.49 -11.83 -0.76
N LYS A 81 1.56 -11.52 -2.06
CA LYS A 81 2.83 -11.20 -2.75
C LYS A 81 3.60 -10.05 -2.11
N ARG A 82 2.92 -9.13 -1.40
CA ARG A 82 3.54 -7.98 -0.72
C ARG A 82 3.91 -8.26 0.75
N LEU A 83 3.08 -8.98 1.50
CA LEU A 83 3.26 -9.22 2.94
C LEU A 83 4.04 -10.49 3.24
N PHE A 84 3.90 -11.52 2.41
CA PHE A 84 4.50 -12.83 2.61
C PHE A 84 6.04 -12.81 2.70
N PRO A 85 6.77 -12.03 1.88
CA PRO A 85 8.23 -11.98 1.99
C PRO A 85 8.72 -11.53 3.37
N ALA A 86 8.08 -10.50 3.94
CA ALA A 86 8.43 -9.99 5.28
C ALA A 86 8.05 -10.97 6.39
N LEU A 87 6.94 -11.69 6.23
CA LEU A 87 6.54 -12.74 7.17
C LEU A 87 7.51 -13.92 7.14
N PHE A 88 7.96 -14.33 5.95
CA PHE A 88 8.91 -15.42 5.80
C PHE A 88 10.25 -15.10 6.48
N THR A 89 10.77 -13.88 6.30
CA THR A 89 12.01 -13.42 6.97
C THR A 89 11.90 -13.32 8.49
N LEU A 90 10.69 -13.26 9.04
CA LEU A 90 10.47 -13.23 10.49
C LEU A 90 10.47 -14.65 11.09
N ILE A 91 9.95 -15.63 10.34
CA ILE A 91 9.71 -17.00 10.83
C ILE A 91 10.95 -17.90 10.68
N VAL A 92 11.76 -17.68 9.65
CA VAL A 92 13.03 -18.40 9.40
C VAL A 92 14.17 -17.68 10.08
#